data_AF-Q5WE93-F1
#
_entry.id   AF-Q5WE93-F1
#
_cell.length_a   1.000
_cell.length_b   1.000
_cell.length_c   1.000
_cell.angle_alpha   90.00
_cell.angle_beta   90.00
_cell.angle_gamma   90.00
#
_symmetry.space_group_name_H-M   'P 1'
#
loop_
_entity.id
_entity.type
_entity.pdbx_description
1 polymer ?
#
loop_
_entity_poly.entity_id
_entity_poly.type
_entity_poly.pdbx_seq_one_letter_code
_entity_poly.pdbx_strand_id
1 'polypeptide(L)'
;MVQDSFQTPDVSQFHLRVRKVFNWLGGHEFMIELLNREECIGFGDTVAEAKQNLNESIKLCVRQHGADSLPEPIQGAQIIVLEAQMSEEEFAAINHELIILDQS
;
A
#
# COMPACT_ATOMS: atom_id res chain seq x y z
N MET A 1 4.17 -3.10 37.55
CA MET A 1 4.62 -3.36 36.17
C MET A 1 3.36 -3.41 35.32
N VAL A 2 3.02 -2.31 34.66
CA VAL A 2 1.78 -2.21 33.87
C VAL A 2 2.02 -3.00 32.58
N GLN A 3 1.32 -4.12 32.44
CA GLN A 3 1.21 -4.83 31.17
C GLN A 3 0.26 -4.00 30.29
N ASP A 4 0.79 -2.99 29.61
CA ASP A 4 0.06 -2.38 28.50
C ASP A 4 0.14 -3.34 27.33
N SER A 5 -0.86 -4.23 27.25
CA SER A 5 -1.22 -4.88 26.00
C SER A 5 -1.76 -3.80 25.06
N PHE A 6 -0.85 -3.03 24.43
CA PHE A 6 -1.18 -2.20 23.29
C PHE A 6 -1.66 -3.14 22.19
N GLN A 7 -2.98 -3.33 22.12
CA GLN A 7 -3.61 -4.11 21.07
C GLN A 7 -3.38 -3.32 19.78
N THR A 8 -2.35 -3.70 19.04
CA THR A 8 -2.05 -3.05 17.77
C THR A 8 -3.19 -3.44 16.83
N PRO A 9 -3.94 -2.46 16.29
CA PRO A 9 -5.02 -2.76 15.35
C PRO A 9 -4.48 -3.52 14.16
N ASP A 10 -5.28 -4.46 13.63
CA ASP A 10 -4.88 -5.26 12.48
C ASP A 10 -4.78 -4.36 11.25
N VAL A 11 -3.73 -4.53 10.46
CA VAL A 11 -3.48 -3.72 9.26
C VAL A 11 -4.61 -3.82 8.24
N SER A 12 -5.37 -4.93 8.28
CA SER A 12 -6.56 -5.15 7.45
C SER A 12 -7.71 -4.16 7.73
N GLN A 13 -7.65 -3.42 8.85
CA GLN A 13 -8.67 -2.45 9.24
C GLN A 13 -8.42 -1.05 8.68
N PHE A 14 -7.36 -0.87 7.87
CA PHE A 14 -6.99 0.43 7.31
C PHE A 14 -6.96 0.40 5.79
N HIS A 15 -7.21 1.56 5.18
CA HIS A 15 -6.98 1.71 3.76
C HIS A 15 -5.48 1.67 3.46
N LEU A 16 -5.11 0.78 2.55
CA LEU A 16 -3.73 0.58 2.14
C LEU A 16 -3.55 0.98 0.69
N ARG A 17 -2.46 1.66 0.39
CA ARG A 17 -2.02 1.91 -0.99
C ARG A 17 -0.87 0.98 -1.30
N VAL A 18 -0.95 0.28 -2.43
CA VAL A 18 0.07 -0.66 -2.90
C VAL A 18 0.58 -0.18 -4.24
N ARG A 19 1.91 -0.15 -4.41
CA ARG A 19 2.54 0.16 -5.70
C ARG A 19 3.82 -0.63 -5.89
N LYS A 20 4.21 -0.85 -7.14
CA LYS A 20 5.53 -1.37 -7.49
C LYS A 20 6.47 -0.19 -7.73
N VAL A 21 7.63 -0.19 -7.08
CA VAL A 21 8.61 0.90 -7.14
C VAL A 21 9.99 0.36 -7.44
N PHE A 22 10.91 1.23 -7.85
CA PHE A 22 12.32 0.88 -7.98
C PHE A 22 12.96 0.75 -6.60
N ASN A 23 13.70 -0.34 -6.39
CA ASN A 23 14.54 -0.47 -5.20
C ASN A 23 15.92 0.16 -5.45
N TRP A 24 16.72 0.34 -4.40
CA TRP A 24 18.06 0.95 -4.51
C TRP A 24 19.05 0.17 -5.37
N LEU A 25 18.78 -1.10 -5.65
CA LEU A 25 19.61 -1.96 -6.49
C LEU A 25 19.26 -1.85 -7.98
N GLY A 26 18.31 -0.97 -8.35
CA GLY A 26 17.82 -0.84 -9.73
C GLY A 26 16.85 -1.93 -10.16
N GLY A 27 16.42 -2.78 -9.22
CA GLY A 27 15.31 -3.73 -9.39
C GLY A 27 13.98 -3.08 -9.05
N HIS A 28 12.96 -3.92 -8.81
CA HIS A 28 11.66 -3.47 -8.33
C HIS A 28 11.30 -4.16 -7.03
N GLU A 29 10.56 -3.46 -6.18
CA GLU A 29 9.98 -3.99 -4.96
C GLU A 29 8.53 -3.50 -4.80
N PHE A 30 7.77 -4.17 -3.93
CA PHE A 30 6.46 -3.72 -3.51
C PHE A 30 6.60 -2.71 -2.38
N MET A 31 5.84 -1.64 -2.48
CA MET A 31 5.68 -0.64 -1.44
C MET A 31 4.21 -0.59 -1.02
N ILE A 32 3.97 -0.70 0.28
CA ILE A 32 2.64 -0.64 0.87
C ILE A 32 2.61 0.48 1.91
N GLU A 33 1.66 1.39 1.76
CA GLU A 33 1.49 2.56 2.62
C GLU A 33 0.17 2.49 3.36
N LEU A 34 0.19 2.91 4.62
CA LEU A 34 -1.02 3.24 5.37
C LEU A 34 -1.53 4.61 4.92
N LEU A 35 -2.74 4.68 4.38
CA LEU A 35 -3.30 5.98 3.97
C LEU A 35 -3.50 6.90 5.19
N ASN A 36 -3.24 8.19 4.97
CA ASN A 36 -3.27 9.24 5.98
C ASN A 36 -2.24 9.08 7.11
N ARG A 37 -1.18 8.29 6.90
CA ARG A 37 -0.04 8.19 7.82
C ARG A 37 1.24 7.85 7.05
N GLU A 38 1.91 8.89 6.55
CA GLU A 38 3.07 8.76 5.65
C GLU A 38 4.28 8.08 6.29
N GLU A 39 4.39 8.05 7.62
CA GLU A 39 5.49 7.35 8.30
C GLU A 39 5.30 5.83 8.36
N CYS A 40 4.11 5.33 8.04
CA CYS A 40 3.76 3.91 8.09
C CYS A 40 3.84 3.31 6.69
N ILE A 41 5.05 2.91 6.30
CA ILE A 41 5.35 2.30 4.99
C ILE A 41 6.09 0.98 5.20
N GLY A 42 5.77 -0.01 4.37
CA GLY A 42 6.49 -1.27 4.25
C GLY A 42 6.98 -1.50 2.83
N PHE A 43 8.21 -2.00 2.71
CA PHE A 43 8.84 -2.39 1.44
C PHE A 43 9.14 -3.89 1.45
N GLY A 44 9.21 -4.53 0.28
CA GLY A 44 9.65 -5.92 0.17
C GLY A 44 9.58 -6.47 -1.25
N ASP A 45 10.35 -7.52 -1.52
CA ASP A 45 10.38 -8.18 -2.84
C ASP A 45 9.04 -8.87 -3.15
N THR A 46 8.25 -9.17 -2.11
CA THR A 46 6.89 -9.71 -2.22
C THR A 46 5.88 -8.87 -1.45
N VAL A 47 4.60 -8.95 -1.84
CA VAL A 47 3.50 -8.31 -1.10
C VAL A 47 3.42 -8.78 0.35
N ALA A 48 3.72 -10.06 0.62
CA ALA A 48 3.71 -10.62 1.96
C ALA A 48 4.81 -9.98 2.85
N GLU A 49 6.01 -9.84 2.30
CA GLU A 49 7.13 -9.18 2.98
C GLU A 49 6.84 -7.69 3.22
N ALA A 50 6.35 -6.98 2.20
CA ALA A 50 5.99 -5.57 2.35
C ALA A 50 4.91 -5.35 3.41
N LYS A 51 3.91 -6.26 3.53
CA LYS A 51 2.91 -6.24 4.61
C LYS A 51 3.54 -6.49 5.98
N GLN A 52 4.47 -7.42 6.08
CA GLN A 52 5.19 -7.67 7.34
C GLN A 52 5.97 -6.43 7.77
N ASN A 53 6.70 -5.81 6.85
CA ASN A 53 7.48 -4.61 7.15
C ASN A 53 6.58 -3.40 7.48
N LEU A 54 5.40 -3.29 6.86
CA LEU A 54 4.39 -2.30 7.22
C LEU A 54 3.89 -2.50 8.66
N ASN A 55 3.65 -3.74 9.08
CA ASN A 55 3.25 -4.02 10.47
C ASN A 55 4.32 -3.56 11.48
N GLU A 56 5.60 -3.72 11.15
CA GLU A 56 6.67 -3.26 12.02
C GLU A 56 6.76 -1.73 12.08
N SER A 57 6.58 -1.02 10.96
CA SER A 57 6.53 0.45 10.96
C SER A 57 5.31 1.00 11.69
N ILE A 58 4.14 0.35 11.59
CA ILE A 58 2.95 0.70 12.41
C ILE A 58 3.24 0.51 13.89
N LYS A 59 3.82 -0.63 14.31
CA LYS A 59 4.18 -0.88 15.71
C LYS A 59 5.16 0.19 16.22
N LEU A 60 6.14 0.57 15.41
CA LEU A 60 7.08 1.63 15.76
C LEU A 60 6.37 2.97 15.92
N CYS A 61 5.46 3.32 15.00
CA CYS A 61 4.69 4.55 15.06
C CYS A 61 3.84 4.62 16.33
N VAL A 62 3.14 3.55 16.69
CA VAL A 62 2.34 3.45 17.93
C VAL A 62 3.22 3.59 19.16
N ARG A 63 4.40 3.00 19.18
CA ARG A 63 5.34 3.14 20.30
C ARG A 63 5.86 4.57 20.48
N GLN A 64 6.02 5.31 19.38
CA GLN A 64 6.57 6.67 19.40
C GLN A 64 5.49 7.74 19.67
N HIS A 65 4.30 7.57 19.10
CA HIS A 65 3.28 8.62 19.05
C HIS A 65 1.95 8.22 19.71
N GLY A 66 1.83 6.99 20.22
CA GLY A 66 0.60 6.44 20.75
C GLY A 66 -0.33 5.88 19.67
N ALA A 67 -1.29 5.06 20.09
CA ALA A 67 -2.25 4.42 19.18
C ALA A 67 -3.20 5.42 18.49
N ASP A 68 -3.55 6.51 19.18
CA ASP A 68 -4.41 7.59 18.67
C ASP A 68 -3.80 8.35 17.49
N SER A 69 -2.52 8.12 17.20
CA SER A 69 -1.85 8.69 16.03
C SER A 69 -2.13 7.94 14.73
N LEU A 70 -2.70 6.74 14.80
CA LEU A 70 -3.14 6.00 13.64
C LEU A 70 -4.50 6.53 13.14
N PRO A 71 -4.80 6.35 11.84
CA PRO A 71 -6.15 6.60 11.33
C PRO A 71 -7.19 5.80 12.10
N GLU A 72 -8.44 6.26 12.09
CA GLU A 72 -9.53 5.46 12.67
C GLU A 72 -9.68 4.14 11.88
N PRO A 73 -9.82 2.99 12.57
CA PRO A 73 -10.12 1.72 11.92
C PRO A 73 -11.48 1.78 11.20
N ILE A 74 -11.54 1.30 9.96
CA ILE A 74 -12.76 1.37 9.13
C ILE A 74 -13.24 -0.04 8.79
N GLN A 75 -14.57 -0.26 8.89
CA GLN A 75 -15.21 -1.44 8.33
C GLN A 75 -15.26 -1.33 6.81
N GLY A 76 -14.69 -2.31 6.10
CA GLY A 76 -14.59 -2.26 4.63
C GLY A 76 -13.37 -1.50 4.13
N ALA A 77 -12.28 -1.50 4.91
CA ALA A 77 -10.97 -1.06 4.46
C ALA A 77 -10.60 -1.64 3.09
N GLN A 78 -9.98 -0.80 2.27
CA GLN A 78 -9.69 -1.10 0.87
C GLN A 78 -8.19 -1.18 0.63
N ILE A 79 -7.81 -2.07 -0.30
CA ILE A 79 -6.47 -2.09 -0.87
C ILE A 79 -6.54 -1.40 -2.23
N ILE A 80 -5.88 -0.26 -2.34
CA ILE A 80 -5.80 0.55 -3.56
C ILE A 80 -4.48 0.21 -4.23
N VAL A 81 -4.54 -0.57 -5.31
CA VAL A 81 -3.37 -0.91 -6.12
C VAL A 81 -3.19 0.19 -7.17
N LEU A 82 -2.04 0.85 -7.14
CA LEU A 82 -1.63 1.78 -8.17
C LEU A 82 -0.75 1.03 -9.16
N GLU A 83 -1.32 0.75 -10.33
CA GLU A 83 -0.57 0.26 -11.48
C GLU A 83 0.35 1.36 -12.02
N ALA A 84 1.39 0.93 -12.73
CA ALA A 84 2.25 1.87 -13.44
C ALA A 84 1.45 2.69 -14.45
N GLN A 85 1.92 3.91 -14.72
CA GLN A 85 1.33 4.72 -15.79
C GLN A 85 1.50 3.95 -17.11
N MET A 86 0.39 3.80 -17.83
CA MET A 86 0.36 3.20 -19.15
C MET A 86 1.33 3.90 -20.09
N SER A 87 2.06 3.14 -20.90
CA SER A 87 2.94 3.72 -21.92
C SER A 87 2.12 4.39 -23.03
N GLU A 88 2.72 5.32 -23.77
CA GLU A 88 2.04 5.94 -24.92
C GLU A 88 1.69 4.89 -25.99
N GLU A 89 2.53 3.88 -26.17
CA GLU A 89 2.26 2.76 -27.09
C GLU A 89 1.10 1.90 -26.63
N GLU A 90 1.04 1.53 -25.35
CA GLU A 90 -0.07 0.78 -24.77
C GLU A 90 -1.38 1.56 -24.91
N PHE A 91 -1.35 2.87 -24.66
CA PHE A 91 -2.49 3.75 -24.82
C PHE A 91 -2.98 3.80 -26.28
N ALA A 92 -2.07 3.96 -27.24
CA ALA A 92 -2.41 3.97 -28.65
C ALA A 92 -3.01 2.64 -29.12
N ALA A 93 -2.45 1.51 -28.65
CA ALA A 93 -2.94 0.17 -28.98
C ALA A 93 -4.37 -0.05 -28.47
N ILE A 94 -4.64 0.25 -27.19
CA ILE A 94 -5.97 0.11 -26.59
C ILE A 94 -7.00 0.98 -27.31
N ASN A 95 -6.67 2.22 -27.62
CA ASN A 95 -7.58 3.10 -28.37
C ASN A 95 -7.90 2.57 -29.76
N HIS A 96 -6.92 1.98 -30.46
CA HIS A 96 -7.15 1.40 -31.76
C HIS A 96 -8.12 0.21 -31.70
N GLU A 97 -7.94 -0.68 -30.72
CA GLU A 97 -8.83 -1.82 -30.50
C GLU A 97 -10.26 -1.38 -30.15
N LEU A 98 -10.41 -0.35 -29.32
CA LEU A 98 -11.71 0.21 -28.96
C LEU A 98 -12.45 0.78 -30.18
N ILE A 99 -11.74 1.46 -31.10
CA ILE A 99 -12.34 1.99 -32.34
C ILE A 99 -12.84 0.85 -33.23
N ILE A 100 -12.10 -0.25 -33.32
CA ILE A 100 -12.49 -1.42 -34.11
C ILE A 100 -13.77 -2.05 -33.54
N LEU A 101 -13.83 -2.20 -32.22
CA LEU A 101 -14.99 -2.78 -31.52
C LEU A 101 -16.26 -1.94 -31.64
N ASP A 102 -16.14 -0.61 -31.69
CA ASP A 102 -17.30 0.28 -31.83
C ASP A 102 -17.90 0.26 -33.26
N GLN A 103 -17.11 -0.18 -34.25
CA GLN A 103 -17.53 -0.28 -35.66
C GLN A 103 -18.07 -1.65 -36.06
N SER A 104 -18.04 -2.62 -35.14
CA SER A 104 -18.54 -4.00 -35.34
C SER A 104 -19.87 -4.25 -34.63
#